data_AF-A0A852T5J9-F1
#
_entry.id   AF-A0A852T5J9-F1
#
_cell.length_a   1.000
_cell.length_b   1.000
_cell.length_c   1.000
_cell.angle_alpha   90.00
_cell.angle_beta   90.00
_cell.angle_gamma   90.00
#
_symmetry.space_group_name_H-M   'P 1'
#
loop_
_entity.id
_entity.type
_entity.pdbx_description
1 polymer ?
#
loop_
_entity_poly.entity_id
_entity_poly.type
_entity_poly.pdbx_seq_one_letter_code
_entity_poly.pdbx_strand_id
1 'polypeptide(L)'
;MGRNRKGLNVQRSVGRLVKAKALSSGPLYGVVELQFEINGMSYYSLLLKLHASCSRVDVAVRFHKDSVWEPENVYISLPFTSGEKKDETLWLDKAGAPVRPWIDQISGTLLDYYCVQEGLAFVGENSSLMIAAPDTPLIQLGSLEYGKRLLHTQQSEETERQMYAWVMSNYWETNFKATLGGFYEFSYFVAWSKDYTTVEQAIGQCKVMSTGFTVWRIKADA
;
A
#
# COMPACT_ATOMS: atom_id res chain seq x y z
N MET A 1 2.81 -15.22 18.54
CA MET A 1 2.45 -14.02 19.33
C MET A 1 3.14 -12.83 18.71
N GLY A 2 2.38 -11.84 18.21
CA GLY A 2 2.92 -10.66 17.53
C GLY A 2 3.72 -9.80 18.51
N ARG A 3 5.05 -9.80 18.38
CA ARG A 3 5.91 -8.87 19.11
C ARG A 3 5.67 -7.47 18.59
N ASN A 4 5.84 -6.46 19.45
CA ASN A 4 5.87 -5.10 18.98
C ASN A 4 7.10 -4.91 18.08
N ARG A 5 6.87 -4.68 16.79
CA ARG A 5 7.91 -4.46 15.77
C ARG A 5 8.34 -2.98 15.71
N LYS A 6 7.83 -2.16 16.62
CA LYS A 6 8.19 -0.76 16.85
C LYS A 6 9.07 -0.73 18.08
N GLY A 7 10.30 -0.23 17.99
CA GLY A 7 11.22 -0.13 19.14
C GLY A 7 10.91 1.07 20.03
N LEU A 8 11.23 1.00 21.32
CA LEU A 8 10.98 2.10 22.29
C LEU A 8 11.72 3.39 21.91
N ASN A 9 12.98 3.25 21.48
CA ASN A 9 13.86 4.36 21.13
C ASN A 9 14.06 4.47 19.60
N VAL A 10 13.08 4.02 18.82
CA VAL A 10 13.20 4.03 17.36
C VAL A 10 13.20 5.46 16.85
N GLN A 11 14.17 5.78 15.98
CA GLN A 11 14.18 7.04 15.24
C GLN A 11 13.26 6.91 14.04
N ARG A 12 12.38 7.89 13.83
CA ARG A 12 11.48 7.93 12.67
C ARG A 12 11.79 9.13 11.81
N SER A 13 11.99 8.90 10.54
CA SER A 13 12.07 9.93 9.51
C SER A 13 10.85 9.81 8.60
N VAL A 14 10.31 10.97 8.20
CA VAL A 14 9.21 11.05 7.23
C VAL A 14 9.76 11.68 5.96
N GLY A 15 9.39 11.11 4.81
CA GLY A 15 9.82 11.64 3.51
C GLY A 15 9.30 13.06 3.30
N ARG A 16 10.20 13.97 2.93
CA ARG A 16 9.87 15.36 2.60
C ARG A 16 9.89 15.52 1.09
N LEU A 17 8.78 15.92 0.48
CA LEU A 17 8.73 16.27 -0.93
C LEU A 17 9.67 17.44 -1.20
N VAL A 18 10.61 17.26 -2.13
CA VAL A 18 11.58 18.31 -2.50
C VAL A 18 11.40 18.80 -3.93
N LYS A 19 10.80 17.98 -4.80
CA LYS A 19 10.59 18.34 -6.20
C LYS A 19 9.38 17.63 -6.78
N ALA A 20 8.65 18.33 -7.64
CA ALA A 20 7.62 17.76 -8.49
C ALA A 20 7.90 18.17 -9.95
N LYS A 21 7.80 17.23 -10.89
CA LYS A 21 8.08 17.48 -12.31
C LYS A 21 7.15 16.67 -13.20
N ALA A 22 6.52 17.32 -14.17
CA ALA A 22 5.88 16.62 -15.29
C ALA A 22 6.95 16.03 -16.21
N LEU A 23 6.91 14.71 -16.43
CA LEU A 23 7.84 13.99 -17.31
C LEU A 23 7.27 13.85 -18.72
N SER A 24 5.96 13.60 -18.84
CA SER A 24 5.27 13.49 -20.12
C SER A 24 3.81 13.91 -20.00
N SER A 25 3.27 14.42 -21.11
CA SER A 25 1.85 14.71 -21.28
C SER A 25 1.44 14.21 -22.66
N GLY A 26 0.85 13.02 -22.71
CA GLY A 26 0.35 12.39 -23.93
C GLY A 26 -1.18 12.33 -23.93
N PRO A 27 -1.79 11.99 -25.09
CA PRO A 27 -3.24 11.93 -25.21
C PRO A 27 -3.89 10.80 -24.39
N LEU A 28 -3.13 9.75 -24.05
CA LEU A 28 -3.62 8.60 -23.28
C LEU A 28 -3.31 8.69 -21.79
N TYR A 29 -2.16 9.27 -21.45
CA TYR A 29 -1.72 9.42 -20.07
C TYR A 29 -0.69 10.56 -19.93
N GLY A 30 -0.62 11.12 -18.73
CA GLY A 30 0.47 11.98 -18.28
C GLY A 30 1.32 11.28 -17.21
N VAL A 31 2.57 11.69 -17.05
CA VAL A 31 3.45 11.20 -15.98
C VAL A 31 4.01 12.37 -15.18
N VAL A 32 3.86 12.29 -13.86
CA VAL A 32 4.46 13.22 -12.89
C VAL A 32 5.43 12.45 -12.00
N GLU A 33 6.63 12.99 -11.82
CA GLU A 33 7.59 12.51 -10.85
C GLU A 33 7.56 13.40 -9.61
N LEU A 34 7.44 12.79 -8.44
CA LEU A 34 7.60 13.43 -7.14
C LEU A 34 8.87 12.89 -6.48
N GLN A 35 9.82 13.75 -6.14
CA GLN A 35 11.07 13.36 -5.49
C GLN A 35 11.05 13.76 -4.01
N PHE A 36 11.54 12.86 -3.17
CA PHE A 36 11.54 12.98 -1.73
C PHE A 36 12.95 12.86 -1.16
N GLU A 37 13.18 13.50 -0.04
CA GLU A 37 14.34 13.27 0.83
C GLU A 37 13.90 12.61 2.12
N ILE A 38 14.64 11.58 2.54
CA ILE A 38 14.43 10.87 3.80
C ILE A 38 15.76 10.29 4.27
N ASN A 39 15.96 10.19 5.59
CA ASN A 39 17.14 9.55 6.14
C ASN A 39 17.21 8.07 5.69
N GLY A 40 18.41 7.60 5.35
CA GLY A 40 18.66 6.21 4.97
C GLY A 40 18.30 5.87 3.52
N MET A 41 17.94 6.86 2.69
CA MET A 41 17.75 6.69 1.25
C MET A 41 18.48 7.78 0.47
N SER A 42 19.38 7.40 -0.43
CA SER A 42 20.08 8.36 -1.30
C SER A 42 19.25 8.78 -2.53
N TYR A 43 18.15 8.08 -2.79
CA TYR A 43 17.19 8.39 -3.85
C TYR A 43 15.81 7.91 -3.44
N TYR A 44 14.78 8.74 -3.60
CA TYR A 44 13.39 8.35 -3.40
C TYR A 44 12.48 9.15 -4.33
N SER A 45 11.75 8.46 -5.21
CA SER A 45 10.82 9.06 -6.16
C SER A 45 9.52 8.26 -6.30
N LEU A 46 8.42 8.96 -6.53
CA LEU A 46 7.14 8.40 -6.96
C LEU A 46 6.91 8.83 -8.40
N LEU A 47 6.70 7.87 -9.29
CA LEU A 47 6.21 8.13 -10.65
C LEU A 47 4.72 7.87 -10.69
N LEU A 48 3.95 8.92 -10.92
CA LEU A 48 2.51 8.90 -11.03
C LEU A 48 2.14 8.94 -12.51
N LYS A 49 1.64 7.82 -13.06
CA LYS A 49 1.07 7.77 -14.41
C LYS A 49 -0.45 7.92 -14.30
N LEU A 50 -0.96 9.04 -14.77
CA LEU A 50 -2.38 9.39 -14.74
C LEU A 50 -3.02 9.06 -16.07
N HIS A 51 -4.03 8.20 -16.09
CA HIS A 51 -4.74 7.80 -17.31
C HIS A 51 -5.81 8.82 -17.69
N ALA A 52 -5.94 9.13 -18.99
CA ALA A 52 -6.87 10.14 -19.47
C ALA A 52 -8.31 9.65 -19.57
N SER A 53 -8.51 8.35 -19.83
CA SER A 53 -9.83 7.75 -20.09
C SER A 53 -10.45 7.04 -18.88
N CYS A 54 -9.74 6.98 -17.75
CA CYS A 54 -10.26 6.37 -16.53
C CYS A 54 -9.67 7.03 -15.28
N SER A 55 -10.41 6.96 -14.18
CA SER A 55 -10.01 7.46 -12.87
C SER A 55 -9.00 6.52 -12.19
N ARG A 56 -7.85 6.33 -12.84
CA ARG A 56 -6.76 5.45 -12.40
C ARG A 56 -5.41 6.16 -12.44
N VAL A 57 -4.61 5.91 -11.42
CA VAL A 57 -3.21 6.30 -11.34
C VAL A 57 -2.36 5.06 -11.08
N ASP A 58 -1.41 4.79 -11.98
CA ASP A 58 -0.36 3.80 -11.71
C ASP A 58 0.79 4.51 -11.00
N VAL A 59 1.25 3.94 -9.89
CA VAL A 59 2.27 4.51 -9.03
C VAL A 59 3.46 3.56 -8.97
N ALA A 60 4.63 4.03 -9.40
CA ALA A 60 5.89 3.34 -9.15
C ALA A 60 6.65 4.07 -8.05
N VAL A 61 6.78 3.42 -6.89
CA VAL A 61 7.57 3.90 -5.76
C VAL A 61 8.98 3.36 -5.92
N ARG A 62 9.94 4.23 -6.21
CA ARG A 62 11.34 3.86 -6.45
C ARG A 62 12.23 4.48 -5.40
N PHE A 63 13.13 3.70 -4.83
CA PHE A 63 14.14 4.25 -3.93
C PHE A 63 15.44 3.45 -3.95
N HIS A 64 16.53 4.14 -3.62
CA HIS A 64 17.79 3.52 -3.25
C HIS A 64 17.93 3.56 -1.73
N LYS A 65 17.96 2.39 -1.11
CA LYS A 65 18.07 2.22 0.34
C LYS A 65 19.53 2.03 0.71
N ASP A 66 19.99 2.77 1.72
CA ASP A 66 21.32 2.60 2.29
C ASP A 66 21.43 1.25 3.02
N SER A 67 22.59 0.60 2.91
CA SER A 67 22.84 -0.68 3.55
C SER A 67 23.33 -0.50 4.97
N VAL A 68 22.48 -0.80 5.96
CA VAL A 68 22.80 -0.74 7.39
C VAL A 68 22.47 -2.06 8.07
N TRP A 69 23.14 -2.35 9.18
CA TRP A 69 22.89 -3.55 10.00
C TRP A 69 21.88 -3.28 11.12
N GLU A 70 21.74 -2.01 11.49
CA GLU A 70 20.78 -1.56 12.47
C GLU A 70 19.36 -1.98 12.07
N PRO A 71 18.53 -2.42 13.04
CA PRO A 71 17.19 -2.85 12.70
C PRO A 71 16.33 -1.67 12.20
N GLU A 72 15.69 -1.86 11.06
CA GLU A 72 14.92 -0.86 10.33
C GLU A 72 13.68 -1.46 9.65
N ASN A 73 12.66 -0.61 9.52
CA ASN A 73 11.43 -0.88 8.79
C ASN A 73 11.19 0.25 7.80
N VAL A 74 10.73 -0.10 6.60
CA VAL A 74 10.33 0.87 5.58
C VAL A 74 8.82 0.75 5.36
N TYR A 75 8.14 1.88 5.50
CA TYR A 75 6.70 2.00 5.32
C TYR A 75 6.40 3.02 4.23
N ILE A 76 5.41 2.71 3.38
CA ILE A 76 4.84 3.65 2.42
C ILE A 76 3.46 4.02 2.93
N SER A 77 3.21 5.31 3.18
CA SER A 77 1.90 5.76 3.63
C SER A 77 0.87 5.58 2.52
N LEU A 78 -0.31 5.06 2.89
CA LEU A 78 -1.48 4.94 2.04
C LEU A 78 -2.59 5.83 2.63
N PRO A 79 -2.50 7.17 2.49
CA PRO A 79 -3.33 8.13 3.20
C PRO A 79 -4.69 8.32 2.51
N PHE A 80 -5.41 7.22 2.29
CA PHE A 80 -6.57 7.18 1.43
C PHE A 80 -7.87 6.99 2.21
N THR A 81 -8.94 7.56 1.66
CA THR A 81 -10.34 7.30 1.99
C THR A 81 -11.15 7.39 0.68
N SER A 82 -12.36 6.83 0.64
CA SER A 82 -13.31 7.00 -0.47
C SER A 82 -13.82 8.45 -0.59
N GLY A 83 -13.59 9.28 0.43
CA GLY A 83 -14.14 10.63 0.58
C GLY A 83 -15.43 10.67 1.41
N GLU A 84 -16.07 9.52 1.63
CA GLU A 84 -17.31 9.35 2.41
C GLU A 84 -17.02 8.68 3.76
N LYS A 85 -16.21 9.32 4.62
CA LYS A 85 -15.66 8.71 5.85
C LYS A 85 -16.68 8.06 6.80
N LYS A 86 -17.95 8.45 6.75
CA LYS A 86 -19.00 7.91 7.63
C LYS A 86 -19.62 6.61 7.09
N ASP A 87 -19.58 6.42 5.77
CA ASP A 87 -20.31 5.36 5.08
C ASP A 87 -19.36 4.41 4.31
N GLU A 88 -18.05 4.62 4.42
CA GLU A 88 -17.05 3.75 3.81
C GLU A 88 -16.70 2.55 4.69
N THR A 89 -16.56 1.39 4.07
CA THR A 89 -16.02 0.18 4.70
C THR A 89 -14.68 -0.18 4.06
N LEU A 90 -13.65 -0.33 4.88
CA LEU A 90 -12.36 -0.88 4.46
C LEU A 90 -12.46 -2.40 4.31
N TRP A 91 -12.04 -2.89 3.15
CA TRP A 91 -11.93 -4.30 2.82
C TRP A 91 -10.51 -4.64 2.39
N LEU A 92 -10.00 -5.77 2.89
CA LEU A 92 -8.73 -6.36 2.48
C LEU A 92 -9.01 -7.65 1.71
N ASP A 93 -8.30 -7.88 0.61
CA ASP A 93 -8.27 -9.21 0.00
C ASP A 93 -7.30 -10.10 0.77
N LYS A 94 -7.83 -11.02 1.58
CA LYS A 94 -7.04 -11.88 2.46
C LYS A 94 -7.46 -13.33 2.33
N ALA A 95 -6.53 -14.16 1.85
CA ALA A 95 -6.74 -15.60 1.64
C ALA A 95 -7.91 -15.93 0.68
N GLY A 96 -8.05 -15.12 -0.37
CA GLY A 96 -9.00 -15.29 -1.47
C GLY A 96 -10.41 -14.82 -1.13
N ALA A 97 -10.57 -14.09 -0.02
CA ALA A 97 -11.84 -13.58 0.43
C ALA A 97 -11.69 -12.13 0.93
N PRO A 98 -12.72 -11.29 0.73
CA PRO A 98 -12.76 -9.98 1.33
C PRO A 98 -12.94 -10.08 2.86
N VAL A 99 -12.13 -9.34 3.61
CA VAL A 99 -12.16 -9.31 5.08
C VAL A 99 -12.15 -7.87 5.55
N ARG A 100 -13.06 -7.52 6.46
CA ARG A 100 -13.04 -6.22 7.15
C ARG A 100 -12.07 -6.29 8.33
N PRO A 101 -10.95 -5.55 8.30
CA PRO A 101 -10.01 -5.54 9.41
C PRO A 101 -10.71 -4.99 10.67
N TRP A 102 -10.41 -5.60 11.81
CA TRP A 102 -10.96 -5.29 13.13
C TRP A 102 -12.45 -5.59 13.31
N ILE A 103 -13.06 -6.33 12.37
CA ILE A 103 -14.45 -6.78 12.44
C ILE A 103 -14.54 -8.29 12.22
N ASP A 104 -14.01 -8.78 11.10
CA ASP A 104 -14.17 -10.18 10.69
C ASP A 104 -13.08 -11.13 11.22
N GLN A 105 -12.18 -10.62 12.07
CA GLN A 105 -11.04 -11.39 12.56
C GLN A 105 -11.36 -12.16 13.84
N ILE A 106 -10.63 -13.25 14.08
CA ILE A 106 -10.78 -14.06 15.29
C ILE A 106 -10.38 -13.22 16.53
N SER A 107 -11.16 -13.28 17.60
CA SER A 107 -10.84 -12.61 18.87
C SER A 107 -9.45 -13.02 19.39
N GLY A 108 -8.69 -12.06 19.91
CA GLY A 108 -7.32 -12.30 20.39
C GLY A 108 -6.25 -12.34 19.28
N THR A 109 -6.60 -12.13 18.01
CA THR A 109 -5.61 -11.97 16.92
C THR A 109 -5.03 -10.55 16.87
N LEU A 110 -3.87 -10.40 16.22
CA LEU A 110 -3.19 -9.11 16.09
C LEU A 110 -4.01 -8.12 15.23
N LEU A 111 -3.92 -6.83 15.54
CA LEU A 111 -4.57 -5.74 14.80
C LEU A 111 -3.62 -4.99 13.86
N ASP A 112 -2.31 -5.05 14.11
CA ASP A 112 -1.33 -4.16 13.50
C ASP A 112 -1.04 -4.44 12.03
N TYR A 113 -1.06 -5.69 11.55
CA TYR A 113 -0.69 -5.96 10.16
C TYR A 113 -1.38 -7.19 9.55
N TYR A 114 -1.60 -7.12 8.25
CA TYR A 114 -2.35 -8.09 7.44
C TYR A 114 -1.53 -8.47 6.22
N CYS A 115 -1.58 -9.76 5.87
CA CYS A 115 -1.11 -10.24 4.58
C CYS A 115 -2.27 -10.17 3.59
N VAL A 116 -2.16 -9.35 2.56
CA VAL A 116 -3.11 -9.18 1.47
C VAL A 116 -2.60 -9.88 0.21
N GLN A 117 -3.50 -10.24 -0.70
CA GLN A 117 -3.15 -10.82 -2.00
C GLN A 117 -3.14 -9.76 -3.10
N GLU A 118 -4.31 -9.32 -3.56
CA GLU A 118 -4.41 -8.41 -4.69
C GLU A 118 -4.36 -6.93 -4.26
N GLY A 119 -4.86 -6.63 -3.06
CA GLY A 119 -4.90 -5.28 -2.53
C GLY A 119 -6.01 -5.05 -1.51
N LEU A 120 -6.56 -3.84 -1.55
CA LEU A 120 -7.60 -3.38 -0.63
C LEU A 120 -8.54 -2.38 -1.31
N ALA A 121 -9.71 -2.18 -0.70
CA ALA A 121 -10.67 -1.18 -1.16
C ALA A 121 -11.38 -0.48 -0.01
N PHE A 122 -11.69 0.79 -0.21
CA PHE A 122 -12.66 1.55 0.57
C PHE A 122 -13.95 1.57 -0.23
N VAL A 123 -14.96 0.85 0.24
CA VAL A 123 -16.25 0.68 -0.45
C VAL A 123 -17.29 1.53 0.27
N GLY A 124 -17.80 2.56 -0.41
CA GLY A 124 -18.93 3.38 0.05
C GLY A 124 -20.21 3.07 -0.74
N GLU A 125 -21.30 3.75 -0.40
CA GLU A 125 -22.60 3.53 -1.06
C GLU A 125 -22.59 3.96 -2.52
N ASN A 126 -21.89 5.05 -2.85
CA ASN A 126 -21.93 5.68 -4.17
C ASN A 126 -20.62 5.57 -4.95
N SER A 127 -19.54 5.19 -4.30
CA SER A 127 -18.25 5.02 -4.94
C SER A 127 -17.30 4.17 -4.12
N SER A 128 -16.30 3.61 -4.80
CA SER A 128 -15.19 2.91 -4.17
C SER A 128 -13.86 3.48 -4.60
N LEU A 129 -12.90 3.45 -3.67
CA LEU A 129 -11.48 3.61 -3.95
C LEU A 129 -10.79 2.25 -3.80
N MET A 130 -10.03 1.84 -4.81
CA MET A 130 -9.34 0.56 -4.88
C MET A 130 -7.85 0.79 -4.98
N ILE A 131 -7.07 0.02 -4.23
CA ILE A 131 -5.61 0.06 -4.24
C ILE A 131 -5.12 -1.37 -4.44
N ALA A 132 -4.65 -1.66 -5.66
CA ALA A 132 -3.93 -2.89 -5.93
C ALA A 132 -2.46 -2.73 -5.52
N ALA A 133 -1.89 -3.78 -4.93
CA ALA A 133 -0.56 -3.77 -4.33
C ALA A 133 0.21 -5.07 -4.66
N PRO A 134 0.48 -5.35 -5.96
CA PRO A 134 1.03 -6.65 -6.41
C PRO A 134 2.41 -6.97 -5.81
N ASP A 135 3.20 -5.94 -5.48
CA ASP A 135 4.57 -6.12 -4.99
C ASP A 135 4.66 -6.13 -3.45
N THR A 136 3.58 -5.76 -2.73
CA THR A 136 3.64 -5.52 -1.28
C THR A 136 2.46 -6.16 -0.54
N PRO A 137 2.62 -7.42 -0.10
CA PRO A 137 1.54 -8.15 0.55
C PRO A 137 1.30 -7.72 2.00
N LEU A 138 2.21 -6.97 2.64
CA LEU A 138 2.07 -6.63 4.05
C LEU A 138 1.51 -5.22 4.24
N ILE A 139 0.31 -5.12 4.82
CA ILE A 139 -0.35 -3.85 5.15
C ILE A 139 -0.35 -3.68 6.66
N GLN A 140 0.18 -2.56 7.14
CA GLN A 140 0.15 -2.12 8.53
C GLN A 140 -1.06 -1.21 8.76
N LEU A 141 -1.86 -1.51 9.78
CA LEU A 141 -2.94 -0.67 10.28
C LEU A 141 -2.64 -0.14 11.69
N GLY A 142 -3.04 1.10 11.93
CA GLY A 142 -2.85 1.80 13.19
C GLY A 142 -1.49 2.47 13.33
N SER A 143 -1.34 3.19 14.44
CA SER A 143 -0.17 4.04 14.72
C SER A 143 1.14 3.26 14.67
N LEU A 144 2.16 3.87 14.05
CA LEU A 144 3.54 3.36 14.06
C LEU A 144 4.25 3.55 15.40
N GLU A 145 3.61 4.15 16.41
CA GLU A 145 4.23 4.44 17.71
C GLU A 145 4.52 3.21 18.57
N TYR A 146 5.57 3.32 19.40
CA TYR A 146 5.86 2.30 20.40
C TYR A 146 4.73 2.26 21.44
N GLY A 147 4.39 1.05 21.89
CA GLY A 147 3.40 0.88 22.96
C GLY A 147 2.84 -0.53 23.01
N LYS A 148 1.97 -0.77 23.99
CA LYS A 148 1.24 -2.04 24.11
C LYS A 148 0.46 -2.31 22.82
N ARG A 149 0.65 -3.49 22.22
CA ARG A 149 -0.14 -3.91 21.06
C ARG A 149 -1.49 -4.42 21.54
N LEU A 150 -2.54 -4.02 20.83
CA LEU A 150 -3.89 -4.46 21.09
C LEU A 150 -4.20 -5.69 20.23
N LEU A 151 -4.90 -6.64 20.82
CA LEU A 151 -5.48 -7.76 20.11
C LEU A 151 -6.95 -7.46 19.79
N HIS A 152 -7.51 -8.17 18.82
CA HIS A 152 -8.92 -8.00 18.49
C HIS A 152 -9.81 -8.20 19.72
N THR A 153 -10.79 -7.29 19.85
CA THR A 153 -11.68 -7.04 21.01
C THR A 153 -11.08 -6.15 22.10
N GLN A 154 -9.82 -5.72 21.97
CA GLN A 154 -9.16 -4.80 22.91
C GLN A 154 -9.07 -3.35 22.38
N GLN A 155 -9.44 -3.11 21.12
CA GLN A 155 -9.47 -1.77 20.52
C GLN A 155 -10.72 -0.98 20.92
N SER A 156 -10.59 0.34 21.07
CA SER A 156 -11.72 1.26 21.26
C SER A 156 -12.18 1.86 19.93
N GLU A 157 -13.35 2.52 19.92
CA GLU A 157 -13.85 3.28 18.77
C GLU A 157 -12.91 4.42 18.34
N GLU A 158 -12.12 4.97 19.28
CA GLU A 158 -11.13 6.02 19.03
C GLU A 158 -9.84 5.50 18.38
N THR A 159 -9.72 4.18 18.17
CA THR A 159 -8.50 3.61 17.59
C THR A 159 -8.35 4.03 16.12
N GLU A 160 -7.36 4.87 15.84
CA GLU A 160 -7.10 5.33 14.47
C GLU A 160 -6.60 4.21 13.54
N ARG A 161 -7.13 4.18 12.32
CA ARG A 161 -6.74 3.26 11.24
C ARG A 161 -5.78 3.90 10.26
N GLN A 162 -4.64 4.40 10.74
CA GLN A 162 -3.56 4.83 9.84
C GLN A 162 -3.10 3.63 9.01
N MET A 163 -2.82 3.84 7.73
CA MET A 163 -2.53 2.74 6.81
C MET A 163 -1.19 2.93 6.12
N TYR A 164 -0.42 1.86 6.09
CA TYR A 164 0.88 1.81 5.43
C TYR A 164 1.07 0.47 4.72
N ALA A 165 1.67 0.48 3.54
CA ALA A 165 2.32 -0.71 3.03
C ALA A 165 3.65 -0.88 3.79
N TRP A 166 3.85 -2.04 4.40
CA TRP A 166 5.11 -2.37 5.07
C TRP A 166 6.01 -3.10 4.09
N VAL A 167 6.84 -2.33 3.38
CA VAL A 167 7.54 -2.79 2.19
C VAL A 167 8.86 -3.48 2.49
N MET A 168 9.51 -3.14 3.60
CA MET A 168 10.78 -3.77 3.98
C MET A 168 10.96 -3.83 5.50
N SER A 169 11.65 -4.87 5.96
CA SER A 169 12.09 -5.04 7.34
C SER A 169 13.30 -5.97 7.39
N ASN A 170 14.36 -5.58 8.10
CA ASN A 170 15.44 -6.48 8.51
C ASN A 170 15.29 -6.93 9.98
N TYR A 171 14.13 -6.65 10.59
CA TYR A 171 13.82 -6.94 12.00
C TYR A 171 13.38 -8.41 12.24
N TRP A 172 13.66 -9.30 11.28
CA TRP A 172 13.25 -10.71 11.34
C TRP A 172 14.27 -11.55 12.10
N GLU A 173 13.78 -12.44 12.95
CA GLU A 173 14.58 -13.09 14.00
C GLU A 173 15.44 -14.26 13.51
N THR A 174 15.18 -14.81 12.32
CA THR A 174 15.92 -15.97 11.80
C THR A 174 16.09 -15.94 10.27
N ASN A 175 17.33 -16.17 9.79
CA ASN A 175 17.68 -16.52 8.41
C ASN A 175 17.32 -15.52 7.28
N PHE A 176 17.23 -14.23 7.58
CA PHE A 176 17.10 -13.17 6.56
C PHE A 176 18.37 -12.32 6.46
N LYS A 177 18.56 -11.68 5.30
CA LYS A 177 19.64 -10.71 5.10
C LYS A 177 19.49 -9.58 6.15
N ALA A 178 20.56 -9.30 6.88
CA ALA A 178 20.57 -8.29 7.95
C ALA A 178 20.41 -6.85 7.43
N THR A 179 20.56 -6.61 6.13
CA THR A 179 20.57 -5.27 5.53
C THR A 179 19.48 -5.14 4.47
N LEU A 180 18.89 -3.95 4.32
CA LEU A 180 17.91 -3.64 3.26
C LEU A 180 18.50 -2.90 2.06
N GLY A 181 19.83 -2.81 1.95
CA GLY A 181 20.46 -1.99 0.92
C GLY A 181 20.20 -2.45 -0.52
N GLY A 182 19.91 -1.50 -1.41
CA GLY A 182 19.67 -1.76 -2.83
C GLY A 182 18.74 -0.76 -3.51
N PHE A 183 18.53 -0.93 -4.82
CA PHE A 183 17.53 -0.21 -5.60
C PHE A 183 16.25 -1.04 -5.68
N TYR A 184 15.13 -0.43 -5.33
CA TYR A 184 13.82 -1.08 -5.28
C TYR A 184 12.78 -0.27 -6.04
N GLU A 185 11.81 -0.98 -6.59
CA GLU A 185 10.60 -0.43 -7.18
C GLU A 185 9.40 -1.24 -6.67
N PHE A 186 8.37 -0.55 -6.19
CA PHE A 186 7.10 -1.14 -5.77
C PHE A 186 5.97 -0.48 -6.55
N SER A 187 5.13 -1.30 -7.16
CA SER A 187 3.99 -0.89 -7.98
C SER A 187 2.72 -0.86 -7.16
N TYR A 188 1.96 0.22 -7.32
CA TYR A 188 0.59 0.34 -6.82
C TYR A 188 -0.32 0.83 -7.94
N PHE A 189 -1.57 0.39 -7.94
CA PHE A 189 -2.59 0.91 -8.84
C PHE A 189 -3.75 1.43 -8.03
N VAL A 190 -3.96 2.75 -8.10
CA VAL A 190 -5.02 3.43 -7.37
C VAL A 190 -6.12 3.78 -8.37
N ALA A 191 -7.33 3.29 -8.14
CA ALA A 191 -8.48 3.59 -8.97
C ALA A 191 -9.65 4.04 -8.11
N TRP A 192 -10.45 4.95 -8.65
CA TRP A 192 -11.73 5.36 -8.07
C TRP A 192 -12.84 5.12 -9.08
N SER A 193 -14.02 4.70 -8.62
CA SER A 193 -15.17 4.48 -9.49
C SER A 193 -16.49 4.64 -8.75
N LYS A 194 -17.50 5.17 -9.44
CA LYS A 194 -18.91 5.14 -8.99
C LYS A 194 -19.62 3.83 -9.31
N ASP A 195 -19.07 3.06 -10.24
CA ASP A 195 -19.71 1.83 -10.75
C ASP A 195 -19.38 0.61 -9.89
N TYR A 196 -18.42 0.73 -8.98
CA TYR A 196 -18.05 -0.31 -8.03
C TYR A 196 -18.57 0.07 -6.66
N THR A 197 -19.69 -0.53 -6.26
CA THR A 197 -20.35 -0.28 -4.96
C THR A 197 -20.47 -1.56 -4.12
N THR A 198 -20.11 -2.71 -4.69
CA THR A 198 -19.99 -3.96 -3.93
C THR A 198 -18.54 -4.36 -3.70
N VAL A 199 -18.31 -5.15 -2.66
CA VAL A 199 -16.98 -5.63 -2.30
C VAL A 199 -16.40 -6.57 -3.36
N GLU A 200 -17.22 -7.42 -3.97
CA GLU A 200 -16.79 -8.34 -5.02
C GLU A 200 -16.29 -7.59 -6.25
N GLN A 201 -16.98 -6.51 -6.62
CA GLN A 201 -16.58 -5.64 -7.71
C GLN A 201 -15.25 -4.93 -7.41
N ALA A 202 -15.14 -4.30 -6.23
CA ALA A 202 -13.97 -3.52 -5.86
C ALA A 202 -12.71 -4.40 -5.69
N ILE A 203 -12.81 -5.53 -4.99
CA ILE A 203 -11.70 -6.48 -4.85
C ILE A 203 -11.39 -7.18 -6.18
N GLY A 204 -12.42 -7.55 -6.95
CA GLY A 204 -12.24 -8.06 -8.31
C GLY A 204 -11.47 -7.10 -9.21
N GLN A 205 -11.72 -5.79 -9.08
CA GLN A 205 -10.99 -4.77 -9.81
C GLN A 205 -9.53 -4.65 -9.38
N CYS A 206 -9.21 -4.85 -8.09
CA CYS A 206 -7.81 -4.91 -7.64
C CYS A 206 -7.05 -6.01 -8.39
N LYS A 207 -7.65 -7.21 -8.50
CA LYS A 207 -7.09 -8.32 -9.26
C LYS A 207 -6.91 -8.00 -10.74
N VAL A 208 -7.90 -7.37 -11.37
CA VAL A 208 -7.81 -6.93 -12.77
C VAL A 208 -6.66 -5.95 -12.96
N MET A 209 -6.46 -5.01 -12.03
CA MET A 209 -5.35 -4.06 -12.10
C MET A 209 -3.98 -4.71 -11.93
N SER A 210 -3.87 -5.73 -11.09
CA SER A 210 -2.65 -6.52 -10.87
C SER A 210 -2.34 -7.50 -12.01
N THR A 211 -3.35 -7.89 -12.79
CA THR A 211 -3.17 -8.85 -13.89
C THR A 211 -2.57 -8.15 -15.10
N GLY A 212 -1.35 -8.55 -15.46
CA GLY A 212 -0.69 -8.06 -16.68
C GLY A 212 -1.38 -8.50 -17.97
N PHE A 213 -1.07 -7.84 -19.08
CA PHE A 213 -1.53 -8.24 -20.40
C PHE A 213 -0.51 -9.16 -21.06
N THR A 214 -0.99 -10.25 -21.67
CA THR A 214 -0.16 -11.01 -22.60
C THR A 214 -0.41 -10.51 -24.01
N VAL A 215 0.66 -10.07 -24.67
CA VAL A 215 0.60 -9.53 -26.03
C VAL A 215 1.30 -10.50 -26.97
N TRP A 216 0.57 -10.97 -27.99
CA TRP A 216 1.12 -11.79 -29.06
C TRP A 216 1.04 -11.04 -30.38
N ARG A 217 2.11 -11.15 -31.18
CA ARG A 217 2.09 -10.68 -32.56
C ARG A 217 1.36 -11.73 -33.40
N ILE A 218 0.18 -11.39 -33.89
CA ILE A 218 -0.46 -12.13 -34.98
C ILE A 218 0.09 -11.63 -36.32
N LYS A 219 0.35 -12.54 -37.25
CA LYS A 219 0.70 -12.18 -38.63
C LYS A 219 -0.51 -11.49 -39.24
N ALA A 220 -0.33 -10.36 -39.93
CA ALA A 220 -1.43 -9.79 -40.70
C ALA A 220 -1.82 -10.80 -41.78
N ASP A 221 -3.11 -11.09 -41.92
CA ASP A 221 -3.62 -11.87 -43.05
C ASP A 221 -3.21 -11.14 -44.34
N ALA A 222 -2.54 -11.87 -45.23
CA ALA A 222 -2.01 -11.35 -46.49
C ALA A 222 -3.12 -11.17 -47.53
#